data_AF-A0A0P7I313-F1
#
_entry.id   AF-A0A0P7I313-F1
#
_cell.length_a   1.000
_cell.length_b   1.000
_cell.length_c   1.000
_cell.angle_alpha   90.00
_cell.angle_beta   90.00
_cell.angle_gamma   90.00
#
_symmetry.space_group_name_H-M   'P 1'
#
loop_
_entity.id
_entity.type
_entity.pdbx_description
1 polymer ?
#
loop_
_entity_poly.entity_id
_entity_poly.type
_entity_poly.pdbx_seq_one_letter_code
_entity_poly.pdbx_strand_id
1 'polypeptide(L)'
;MSFETDTAMQNMYRDALMEQTVRKLQTDPDWRRFRAITDAAQRQTAEENESYKADYALRVDKARQDLIRKAGAKTFDHPTPYGTDRFNKDYINRQAQKIVRHEHEGKLHSIREAEVAGYEALGEDIRSRGRLKDHARDDFARAVDRRSGQDRRMPGPER
;
A
#
# COMPACT_ATOMS: atom_id res chain seq x y z
N MET A 1 -2.66 -2.17 23.58
CA MET A 1 -1.38 -1.49 23.32
C MET A 1 -0.71 -1.90 22.01
N SER A 2 -1.13 -2.96 21.29
CA SER A 2 -0.46 -3.40 20.05
C SER A 2 -0.85 -2.62 18.78
N PHE A 3 -2.07 -2.09 18.69
CA PHE A 3 -2.55 -1.43 17.46
C PHE A 3 -1.89 -0.07 17.19
N GLU A 4 -1.61 0.72 18.24
CA GLU A 4 -0.95 2.02 18.10
C GLU A 4 0.52 1.85 17.66
N THR A 5 1.21 0.85 18.22
CA THR A 5 2.59 0.54 17.84
C THR A 5 2.68 0.03 16.41
N ASP A 6 1.71 -0.78 15.97
CA ASP A 6 1.69 -1.33 14.61
C ASP A 6 1.43 -0.23 13.57
N THR A 7 0.47 0.66 13.85
CA THR A 7 0.19 1.83 12.99
C THR A 7 1.40 2.76 12.91
N ALA A 8 2.11 2.99 14.03
CA ALA A 8 3.31 3.81 14.05
C ALA A 8 4.44 3.19 13.22
N MET A 9 4.68 1.88 13.35
CA MET A 9 5.68 1.16 12.55
C MET A 9 5.35 1.20 11.05
N GLN A 10 4.08 1.01 10.69
CA GLN A 10 3.64 1.11 9.28
C GLN A 10 3.86 2.51 8.71
N ASN A 11 3.55 3.55 9.46
CA ASN A 11 3.80 4.93 9.03
C ASN A 11 5.31 5.19 8.84
N MET A 12 6.13 4.75 9.79
CA MET A 12 7.59 4.86 9.67
C MET A 12 8.13 4.10 8.45
N TYR A 13 7.63 2.89 8.19
CA TYR A 13 8.01 2.11 7.01
C TYR A 13 7.63 2.82 5.72
N ARG A 14 6.39 3.33 5.63
CA ARG A 14 5.91 4.11 4.50
C ARG A 14 6.79 5.33 4.26
N ASP A 15 7.09 6.10 5.30
CA ASP A 15 7.90 7.32 5.20
C ASP A 15 9.34 6.99 4.75
N ALA A 16 9.94 5.95 5.33
CA ALA A 16 11.26 5.48 4.92
C ALA A 16 11.29 5.02 3.44
N LEU A 17 10.25 4.30 2.99
CA LEU A 17 10.12 3.86 1.61
C LEU A 17 9.92 5.05 0.66
N MET A 18 9.12 6.03 1.07
CA MET A 18 8.92 7.28 0.34
C MET A 18 10.26 8.02 0.19
N GLU A 19 11.01 8.23 1.28
CA GLU A 19 12.32 8.87 1.22
C GLU A 19 13.29 8.10 0.32
N GLN A 20 13.32 6.77 0.44
CA GLN A 20 14.19 5.91 -0.35
C GLN A 20 13.86 6.00 -1.84
N THR A 21 12.57 5.99 -2.20
CA THR A 21 12.13 6.10 -3.59
C THR A 21 12.46 7.47 -4.15
N VAL A 22 12.18 8.55 -3.41
CA VAL A 22 12.53 9.93 -3.78
C VAL A 22 14.02 10.08 -4.12
N ARG A 23 14.91 9.51 -3.31
CA ARG A 23 16.37 9.54 -3.56
C ARG A 23 16.78 8.82 -4.86
N LYS A 24 15.97 7.88 -5.34
CA LYS A 24 16.23 7.10 -6.56
C LYS A 24 15.58 7.68 -7.82
N LEU A 25 14.70 8.68 -7.69
CA LEU A 25 14.05 9.32 -8.84
C LEU A 25 15.08 10.08 -9.67
N GLN A 26 15.23 9.71 -10.94
CA GLN A 26 16.19 10.35 -11.85
C GLN A 26 15.51 11.07 -13.02
N THR A 27 14.33 10.62 -13.44
CA THR A 27 13.68 11.11 -14.66
C THR A 27 12.34 11.80 -14.38
N ASP A 28 11.95 12.76 -15.21
CA ASP A 28 10.65 13.45 -15.09
C ASP A 28 9.42 12.51 -15.13
N PRO A 29 9.40 11.43 -15.94
CA PRO A 29 8.35 10.42 -15.85
C PRO A 29 8.26 9.75 -14.48
N ASP A 30 9.38 9.52 -13.79
CA ASP A 30 9.39 8.90 -12.46
C ASP A 30 8.77 9.84 -11.43
N TRP A 31 9.12 11.14 -11.49
CA TRP A 31 8.51 12.17 -10.65
C TRP A 31 7.01 12.29 -10.86
N ARG A 32 6.55 12.20 -12.11
CA ARG A 32 5.11 12.21 -12.42
C ARG A 32 4.39 11.00 -11.86
N ARG A 33 4.97 9.80 -11.97
CA ARG A 33 4.40 8.58 -11.40
C ARG A 33 4.38 8.61 -9.88
N PHE A 34 5.47 9.06 -9.25
CA PHE A 34 5.53 9.25 -7.80
C PHE A 34 4.41 10.16 -7.31
N ARG A 35 4.27 11.36 -7.91
CA ARG A 35 3.19 12.30 -7.57
C ARG A 35 1.81 11.69 -7.79
N ALA A 36 1.61 10.97 -8.89
CA ALA A 36 0.32 10.32 -9.16
C ALA A 36 -0.06 9.30 -8.07
N ILE A 37 0.91 8.52 -7.56
CA ILE A 37 0.68 7.58 -6.44
C ILE A 37 0.30 8.35 -5.17
N THR A 38 1.10 9.35 -4.80
CA THR A 38 0.87 10.15 -3.58
C THR A 38 -0.47 10.90 -3.65
N ASP A 39 -0.75 11.57 -4.77
CA ASP A 39 -1.98 12.35 -4.97
C ASP A 39 -3.22 11.44 -4.95
N ALA A 40 -3.13 10.24 -5.56
CA ALA A 40 -4.22 9.27 -5.52
C ALA A 40 -4.52 8.80 -4.09
N ALA A 41 -3.49 8.44 -3.32
CA ALA A 41 -3.65 8.03 -1.93
C ALA A 41 -4.21 9.15 -1.05
N GLN A 42 -3.76 10.40 -1.26
CA GLN A 42 -4.28 11.57 -0.55
C GLN A 42 -5.76 11.84 -0.88
N ARG A 43 -6.14 11.78 -2.16
CA ARG A 43 -7.55 11.95 -2.58
C ARG A 43 -8.45 10.88 -1.98
N GLN A 44 -8.06 9.60 -2.09
CA GLN A 44 -8.82 8.49 -1.52
C GLN A 44 -8.96 8.61 0.00
N THR A 45 -7.90 9.04 0.69
CA THR A 45 -7.94 9.29 2.13
C THR A 45 -8.91 10.42 2.48
N ALA A 46 -8.89 11.52 1.71
CA ALA A 46 -9.79 12.65 1.92
C ALA A 46 -11.25 12.25 1.65
N GLU A 47 -11.52 11.55 0.56
CA GLU A 47 -12.85 11.04 0.20
C GLU A 47 -13.40 10.05 1.22
N GLU A 48 -12.58 9.12 1.73
CA GLU A 48 -13.02 8.19 2.78
C GLU A 48 -13.27 8.94 4.09
N ASN A 49 -12.45 9.93 4.45
CA ASN A 49 -12.68 10.75 5.65
C ASN A 49 -13.95 11.60 5.55
N GLU A 50 -14.22 12.16 4.38
CA GLU A 50 -15.41 12.96 4.12
C GLU A 50 -16.67 12.08 4.14
N SER A 51 -16.67 10.97 3.40
CA SER A 51 -17.79 10.02 3.40
C SER A 51 -18.00 9.38 4.77
N TYR A 52 -16.93 9.13 5.53
CA TYR A 52 -17.04 8.62 6.90
C TYR A 52 -17.75 9.62 7.80
N LYS A 53 -17.39 10.92 7.73
CA LYS A 53 -18.04 11.97 8.52
C LYS A 53 -19.49 12.19 8.12
N ALA A 54 -19.77 12.26 6.82
CA ALA A 54 -21.11 12.48 6.28
C ALA A 54 -22.07 11.33 6.65
N ASP A 55 -21.62 10.09 6.46
CA ASP A 55 -22.47 8.91 6.61
C ASP A 55 -22.32 8.21 7.98
N TYR A 56 -21.59 8.79 8.93
CA TYR A 56 -21.26 8.11 10.19
C TYR A 56 -22.52 7.56 10.90
N ALA A 57 -23.54 8.41 11.05
CA ALA A 57 -24.79 8.03 11.72
C ALA A 57 -25.50 6.89 10.98
N LEU A 58 -25.57 6.96 9.64
CA LEU A 58 -26.20 5.93 8.81
C LEU A 58 -25.44 4.60 8.88
N ARG A 59 -24.10 4.64 8.86
CA ARG A 59 -23.24 3.46 9.01
C ARG A 59 -23.44 2.81 10.38
N VAL A 60 -23.52 3.60 11.46
CA VAL A 60 -23.78 3.10 12.82
C VAL A 60 -25.18 2.49 12.94
N ASP A 61 -26.19 3.13 12.37
CA ASP A 61 -27.56 2.61 12.38
C ASP A 61 -27.67 1.29 11.62
N LYS A 62 -26.99 1.16 10.47
CA LYS A 62 -26.89 -0.10 9.72
C LYS A 62 -26.18 -1.18 10.54
N ALA A 63 -25.02 -0.89 11.11
CA ALA A 63 -24.28 -1.83 11.95
C ALA A 63 -25.10 -2.28 13.16
N ARG A 64 -25.89 -1.37 13.76
CA ARG A 64 -26.83 -1.71 14.83
C ARG A 64 -27.91 -2.67 14.35
N GLN A 65 -28.53 -2.42 13.20
CA GLN A 65 -29.54 -3.33 12.62
C GLN A 65 -28.95 -4.72 12.36
N ASP A 66 -27.72 -4.80 11.83
CA ASP A 66 -27.04 -6.06 11.59
C ASP A 66 -26.75 -6.83 12.89
N LEU A 67 -26.35 -6.13 13.96
CA LEU A 67 -26.15 -6.74 15.28
C LEU A 67 -27.47 -7.27 15.88
N ILE A 68 -28.56 -6.50 15.79
CA ILE A 68 -29.89 -6.94 16.24
C ILE A 68 -30.34 -8.16 15.45
N ARG A 69 -30.14 -8.15 14.12
CA ARG A 69 -30.47 -9.28 13.25
C ARG A 69 -29.68 -10.53 13.62
N LYS A 70 -28.38 -10.39 13.89
CA LYS A 70 -27.52 -11.49 14.36
C LYS A 70 -27.96 -12.02 15.73
N ALA A 71 -28.31 -11.14 16.66
CA ALA A 71 -28.78 -11.52 17.99
C ALA A 71 -30.13 -12.25 17.98
N GLY A 72 -31.02 -11.87 17.05
CA GLY A 72 -32.33 -12.49 16.83
C GLY A 72 -32.32 -13.71 15.89
N ALA A 73 -31.18 -14.04 15.28
CA ALA A 73 -31.07 -15.22 14.43
C ALA A 73 -31.24 -16.50 15.26
N LYS A 74 -32.06 -17.43 14.78
CA LYS A 74 -32.24 -18.73 15.43
C LYS A 74 -30.97 -19.57 15.23
N THR A 75 -30.24 -19.80 16.32
CA THR A 75 -29.17 -20.80 16.40
C THR A 75 -29.77 -22.12 16.86
N PHE A 76 -29.38 -23.24 16.25
CA PHE A 76 -29.81 -24.59 16.68
C PHE A 76 -28.96 -25.14 17.85
N ASP A 77 -28.09 -24.31 18.42
CA ASP A 77 -27.30 -24.63 19.61
C ASP A 77 -28.15 -24.62 20.89
N HIS A 78 -27.64 -25.30 21.94
CA HIS A 78 -28.28 -25.39 23.25
C HIS A 78 -28.76 -24.01 23.76
N PRO A 79 -29.92 -23.95 24.44
CA PRO A 79 -30.48 -22.68 24.91
C PRO A 79 -29.49 -21.97 25.83
N THR A 80 -29.29 -20.67 25.61
CA THR A 80 -28.45 -19.86 26.49
C THR A 80 -28.99 -19.86 27.92
N PRO A 81 -28.11 -19.88 28.93
CA PRO A 81 -28.51 -19.85 30.33
C PRO A 81 -29.47 -18.68 30.61
N TYR A 82 -30.49 -18.92 31.43
CA TYR A 82 -31.46 -17.91 31.85
C TYR A 82 -30.75 -16.66 32.38
N GLY A 83 -31.14 -15.47 31.89
CA GLY A 83 -30.62 -14.17 32.34
C GLY A 83 -29.61 -13.47 31.43
N THR A 84 -29.22 -14.06 30.30
CA THR A 84 -28.44 -13.34 29.27
C THR A 84 -29.35 -12.55 28.33
N ASP A 85 -29.49 -11.24 28.57
CA ASP A 85 -30.16 -10.34 27.64
C ASP A 85 -29.28 -10.08 26.40
N ARG A 86 -29.64 -10.72 25.29
CA ARG A 86 -28.98 -10.55 23.99
C ARG A 86 -29.25 -9.19 23.35
N PHE A 87 -30.19 -8.41 23.89
CA PHE A 87 -30.68 -7.14 23.33
C PHE A 87 -30.32 -5.91 24.17
N ASN A 88 -29.27 -5.99 24.99
CA ASN A 88 -28.78 -4.81 25.72
C ASN A 88 -28.43 -3.67 24.74
N LYS A 89 -29.26 -2.63 24.73
CA LYS A 89 -29.19 -1.49 23.80
C LYS A 89 -27.84 -0.76 23.86
N ASP A 90 -27.33 -0.52 25.07
CA ASP A 90 -26.07 0.21 25.27
C ASP A 90 -24.87 -0.60 24.83
N TYR A 91 -24.92 -1.92 25.00
CA TYR A 91 -23.91 -2.81 24.45
C TYR A 91 -23.93 -2.79 22.92
N ILE A 92 -25.10 -2.96 22.30
CA ILE A 92 -25.25 -2.97 20.84
C ILE A 92 -24.78 -1.65 20.23
N ASN A 93 -25.14 -0.51 20.83
CA ASN A 93 -24.71 0.81 20.33
C ASN A 93 -23.18 0.96 20.38
N ARG A 94 -22.54 0.57 21.48
CA ARG A 94 -21.07 0.61 21.61
C ARG A 94 -20.40 -0.31 20.60
N GLN A 95 -20.93 -1.50 20.39
CA GLN A 95 -20.39 -2.44 19.39
C GLN A 95 -20.57 -1.92 17.96
N ALA A 96 -21.72 -1.35 17.62
CA ALA A 96 -21.96 -0.77 16.31
C ALA A 96 -20.96 0.36 16.00
N GLN A 97 -20.74 1.27 16.96
CA GLN A 97 -19.73 2.33 16.82
C GLN A 97 -18.30 1.77 16.66
N LYS A 98 -17.96 0.72 17.41
CA LYS A 98 -16.65 0.05 17.31
C LYS A 98 -16.44 -0.58 15.92
N ILE A 99 -17.46 -1.26 15.40
CA ILE A 99 -17.42 -1.87 14.06
C ILE A 99 -17.18 -0.80 13.00
N VAL A 100 -17.95 0.29 13.03
CA VAL A 100 -17.83 1.37 12.03
C VAL A 100 -16.46 2.06 12.09
N ARG A 101 -15.90 2.26 13.29
CA ARG A 101 -14.52 2.77 13.44
C ARG A 101 -13.49 1.80 12.87
N HIS A 102 -13.61 0.53 13.20
CA HIS A 102 -12.69 -0.51 12.71
C HIS A 102 -12.76 -0.65 11.18
N GLU A 103 -13.95 -0.62 10.58
CA GLU A 103 -14.11 -0.65 9.11
C GLU A 103 -13.45 0.57 8.44
N HIS A 104 -13.61 1.76 9.02
CA HIS A 104 -12.97 2.97 8.52
C HIS A 104 -11.45 2.91 8.64
N GLU A 105 -10.93 2.50 9.79
CA GLU A 105 -9.50 2.28 10.00
C GLU A 105 -8.93 1.24 9.02
N GLY A 106 -9.66 0.15 8.78
CA GLY A 106 -9.30 -0.88 7.80
C GLY A 106 -9.21 -0.34 6.37
N LYS A 107 -10.16 0.53 5.97
CA LYS A 107 -10.09 1.18 4.65
C LYS A 107 -8.89 2.11 4.53
N LEU A 108 -8.64 2.94 5.55
CA LEU A 108 -7.45 3.81 5.58
C LEU A 108 -6.16 2.99 5.50
N HIS A 109 -6.12 1.85 6.17
CA HIS A 109 -5.00 0.92 6.08
C HIS A 109 -4.82 0.38 4.65
N SER A 110 -5.89 -0.08 3.99
CA SER A 110 -5.78 -0.57 2.59
C SER A 110 -5.31 0.50 1.60
N ILE A 111 -5.67 1.78 1.81
CA ILE A 111 -5.18 2.90 1.00
C ILE A 111 -3.66 3.05 1.18
N ARG A 112 -3.17 2.94 2.42
CA ARG A 112 -1.72 3.00 2.72
C ARG A 112 -0.97 1.82 2.12
N GLU A 113 -1.53 0.62 2.19
CA GLU A 113 -0.93 -0.58 1.56
C GLU A 113 -0.82 -0.41 0.05
N ALA A 114 -1.86 0.12 -0.60
CA ALA A 114 -1.85 0.40 -2.04
C ALA A 114 -0.79 1.45 -2.41
N GLU A 115 -0.61 2.48 -1.58
CA GLU A 115 0.43 3.50 -1.76
C GLU A 115 1.84 2.91 -1.65
N VAL A 116 2.08 2.09 -0.61
CA VAL A 116 3.35 1.38 -0.39
C VAL A 116 3.67 0.47 -1.57
N ALA A 117 2.70 -0.35 -2.01
CA ALA A 117 2.86 -1.21 -3.17
C ALA A 117 3.19 -0.40 -4.44
N GLY A 118 2.59 0.78 -4.61
CA GLY A 118 2.92 1.71 -5.69
C GLY A 118 4.37 2.18 -5.64
N TYR A 119 4.88 2.56 -4.46
CA TYR A 119 6.28 2.95 -4.28
C TYR A 119 7.25 1.80 -4.54
N GLU A 120 6.94 0.59 -4.07
CA GLU A 120 7.77 -0.60 -4.32
C GLU A 120 7.84 -0.93 -5.81
N ALA A 121 6.70 -0.90 -6.52
CA ALA A 121 6.65 -1.11 -7.97
C ALA A 121 7.46 -0.06 -8.74
N LEU A 122 7.36 1.22 -8.35
CA LEU A 122 8.17 2.28 -8.94
C LEU A 122 9.66 2.07 -8.68
N GLY A 123 10.03 1.68 -7.46
CA GLY A 123 11.40 1.36 -7.08
C GLY A 123 11.98 0.19 -7.88
N GLU A 124 11.19 -0.86 -8.14
CA GLU A 124 11.60 -1.98 -8.99
C GLU A 124 11.80 -1.56 -10.45
N ASP A 125 10.90 -0.74 -11.00
CA ASP A 125 11.03 -0.24 -12.38
C ASP A 125 12.26 0.68 -12.57
N ILE A 126 12.62 1.45 -11.55
CA ILE A 126 13.87 2.24 -11.57
C ILE A 126 15.10 1.30 -11.52
N ARG A 127 15.07 0.28 -10.65
CA ARG A 127 16.17 -0.70 -10.53
C ARG A 127 16.35 -1.52 -11.81
N SER A 128 15.27 -1.96 -12.45
CA SER A 128 15.32 -2.75 -13.68
C SER A 128 15.97 -1.96 -14.82
N ARG A 129 15.61 -0.67 -14.98
CA ARG A 129 16.24 0.24 -15.95
C ARG A 129 17.72 0.48 -15.66
N GLY A 130 18.09 0.62 -14.39
CA GLY A 130 19.49 0.75 -13.96
C GLY A 130 20.33 -0.47 -14.38
N ARG A 131 19.86 -1.69 -14.10
CA ARG A 131 20.56 -2.93 -14.47
C ARG A 131 20.76 -3.06 -15.98
N LEU A 132 19.75 -2.70 -16.78
CA LEU A 132 19.87 -2.71 -18.25
C LEU A 132 20.94 -1.73 -18.74
N LYS A 133 21.06 -0.56 -18.12
CA LYS A 133 22.08 0.44 -18.45
C LYS A 133 23.48 -0.05 -18.11
N ASP A 134 23.65 -0.73 -16.98
CA ASP A 134 24.94 -1.27 -16.56
C ASP A 134 25.41 -2.39 -17.51
N HIS A 135 24.52 -3.34 -17.86
CA HIS A 135 24.84 -4.38 -18.83
C HIS A 135 25.20 -3.83 -20.22
N ALA A 136 24.44 -2.86 -20.73
CA ALA A 136 24.73 -2.23 -22.01
C ALA A 136 26.08 -1.49 -22.00
N ARG A 137 26.44 -0.87 -20.88
CA ARG A 137 27.73 -0.20 -20.68
C ARG A 137 28.89 -1.20 -20.67
N ASP A 138 28.73 -2.31 -19.98
CA ASP A 138 29.76 -3.36 -19.89
C ASP A 138 30.00 -4.04 -21.24
N ASP A 139 28.92 -4.33 -21.99
CA ASP A 139 29.02 -4.91 -23.34
C ASP A 139 29.67 -3.94 -24.33
N PHE A 140 29.33 -2.64 -24.26
CA PHE A 140 29.99 -1.62 -25.06
C PHE A 140 31.48 -1.50 -24.71
N ALA A 141 31.83 -1.45 -23.42
CA ALA A 141 33.21 -1.37 -22.97
C ALA A 141 34.03 -2.58 -23.47
N ARG A 142 33.48 -3.79 -23.36
CA ARG A 142 34.10 -5.02 -23.89
C ARG A 142 34.25 -4.98 -25.41
N ALA A 143 33.28 -4.46 -26.15
CA ALA A 143 33.34 -4.35 -27.61
C ALA A 143 34.37 -3.31 -28.07
N VAL A 144 34.50 -2.20 -27.36
CA VAL A 144 35.51 -1.16 -27.62
C VAL A 144 36.91 -1.68 -27.32
N ASP A 145 37.11 -2.36 -26.19
CA ASP A 145 38.40 -2.93 -25.80
C ASP A 145 38.92 -3.96 -26.84
N ARG A 146 38.02 -4.80 -27.36
CA ARG A 146 38.34 -5.71 -28.48
C ARG A 146 38.74 -4.98 -29.78
N ARG A 147 38.29 -3.74 -30.00
CA ARG A 147 38.69 -2.92 -31.16
C ARG A 147 40.02 -2.18 -30.95
N SER A 148 40.45 -1.95 -29.71
CA SER A 148 41.73 -1.31 -29.38
C SER A 148 42.90 -2.30 -29.22
N GLY A 149 42.65 -3.61 -29.24
CA GLY A 149 43.69 -4.63 -29.24
C GLY A 149 44.66 -4.54 -30.41
N GLN A 150 45.94 -4.84 -30.12
CA GLN A 150 47.14 -4.74 -30.97
C GLN A 150 47.13 -5.62 -32.25
N ASP A 151 46.06 -6.39 -32.49
CA ASP A 151 45.90 -7.35 -33.58
C ASP A 151 45.67 -6.73 -34.97
N ARG A 152 45.48 -5.41 -35.07
CA ARG A 152 45.28 -4.73 -36.37
C ARG A 152 46.57 -4.24 -37.04
N ARG A 153 47.74 -4.47 -36.46
CA ARG A 153 49.03 -4.12 -37.08
C ARG A 153 49.85 -5.37 -37.42
N MET A 154 49.24 -6.37 -38.06
CA MET A 154 50.03 -7.31 -38.85
C MET A 154 50.18 -6.70 -40.25
N PRO A 155 51.39 -6.27 -40.68
CA PRO A 155 51.61 -5.88 -42.06
C PRO A 155 51.31 -7.10 -42.94
N GLY A 156 50.43 -6.91 -43.93
CA GLY A 156 50.12 -7.96 -44.91
C GLY A 156 51.40 -8.40 -45.63
N PRO A 157 51.48 -9.68 -46.07
CA PRO A 157 52.68 -10.18 -46.73
C PRO A 157 52.94 -9.36 -48.00
N GLU A 158 54.08 -8.65 -48.00
CA GLU A 158 54.62 -8.01 -49.21
C GLU A 158 54.82 -9.08 -50.28
N ARG A 159 54.31 -8.81 -51.49
CA ARG A 159 54.42 -9.66 -52.67
C ARG A 159 55.74 -9.43 -53.39
#